data_AF-A0A9D1J346-F1
#
_entry.id   AF-A0A9D1J346-F1
#
_cell.length_a   1.000
_cell.length_b   1.000
_cell.length_c   1.000
_cell.angle_alpha   90.00
_cell.angle_beta   90.00
_cell.angle_gamma   90.00
#
_symmetry.space_group_name_H-M   'P 1'
#
loop_
_entity.id
_entity.type
_entity.pdbx_description
1 polymer ?
#
loop_
_entity_poly.entity_id
_entity_poly.type
_entity_poly.pdbx_seq_one_letter_code
_entity_poly.pdbx_strand_id
1 'polypeptide(L)'
;MDYNLIYQELLLDIKNSNLAFNIRKSLNDIYNDKDLISLINKYRETEDETIKKEIYNNEKFMRYKRLENETNLLIMKLNKIFKEIGERDENN
;
A
#
# COMPACT_ATOMS: atom_id res chain seq x y z
N MET A 1 -8.36 10.37 28.31
CA MET A 1 -8.63 10.12 26.88
C MET A 1 -8.39 8.64 26.66
N ASP A 2 -9.37 7.89 26.15
CA ASP A 2 -9.19 6.45 25.93
C ASP A 2 -8.44 6.25 24.60
N TYR A 3 -7.13 6.04 24.71
CA TYR A 3 -6.25 5.86 23.55
C TYR A 3 -6.67 4.67 22.67
N ASN A 4 -7.37 3.68 23.24
CA ASN A 4 -7.89 2.55 22.47
C ASN A 4 -9.02 3.00 21.55
N LEU A 5 -9.92 3.89 22.00
CA LEU A 5 -11.01 4.41 21.17
C LEU A 5 -10.49 5.21 19.96
N ILE A 6 -9.53 6.12 20.19
CA ILE A 6 -8.93 6.94 19.13
C ILE A 6 -8.18 6.07 18.11
N TYR A 7 -7.48 5.03 18.58
CA TYR A 7 -6.82 4.09 17.70
C TYR A 7 -7.81 3.33 16.79
N GLN A 8 -8.95 2.90 17.34
CA GLN A 8 -10.01 2.25 16.55
C GLN A 8 -10.65 3.19 15.53
N GLU A 9 -10.89 4.46 15.90
CA GLU A 9 -11.42 5.49 15.00
C GLU A 9 -10.47 5.73 13.82
N LEU A 10 -9.18 5.91 14.09
CA LEU A 10 -8.17 6.09 13.04
C LEU A 10 -8.10 4.89 12.09
N LEU A 11 -8.18 3.66 12.62
CA LEU A 11 -8.22 2.46 11.79
C LEU A 11 -9.47 2.41 10.89
N LEU A 12 -10.63 2.83 11.40
CA LEU A 12 -11.85 2.90 10.61
C LEU A 12 -11.74 3.93 9.50
N ASP A 13 -11.20 5.11 9.79
CA ASP A 13 -10.99 6.17 8.81
C ASP A 13 -10.05 5.71 7.68
N ILE A 14 -8.95 5.05 8.03
CA ILE A 14 -8.03 4.48 7.03
C ILE A 14 -8.75 3.43 6.19
N LYS A 15 -9.48 2.50 6.81
CA LYS A 15 -10.22 1.44 6.09
C LYS A 15 -11.27 1.98 5.12
N ASN A 16 -11.90 3.10 5.47
CA ASN A 16 -12.94 3.75 4.69
C ASN A 16 -12.41 4.83 3.74
N SER A 17 -11.10 5.09 3.75
CA SER A 17 -10.48 6.08 2.90
C SER A 17 -10.55 5.71 1.41
N ASN A 18 -10.54 6.74 0.56
CA ASN A 18 -10.41 6.58 -0.88
C ASN A 18 -9.13 5.81 -1.27
N LEU A 19 -8.05 5.96 -0.49
CA LEU A 19 -6.81 5.24 -0.71
C LEU A 19 -7.01 3.73 -0.54
N ALA A 20 -7.62 3.29 0.55
CA ALA A 20 -7.92 1.88 0.79
C ALA A 20 -8.85 1.31 -0.27
N PHE A 21 -9.86 2.07 -0.69
CA PHE A 21 -10.73 1.70 -1.81
C PHE A 21 -9.95 1.51 -3.12
N ASN A 22 -9.09 2.46 -3.48
CA ASN A 22 -8.32 2.42 -4.73
C ASN A 22 -7.32 1.26 -4.75
N ILE A 23 -6.66 0.96 -3.64
CA ILE A 23 -5.76 -0.20 -3.53
C ILE A 23 -6.53 -1.50 -3.75
N ARG A 24 -7.67 -1.69 -3.06
CA ARG A 24 -8.51 -2.89 -3.22
C ARG A 24 -8.98 -3.04 -4.66
N LYS A 25 -9.43 -1.95 -5.28
CA LYS A 25 -9.85 -1.96 -6.68
C LYS A 25 -8.70 -2.37 -7.60
N SER A 26 -7.51 -1.78 -7.42
CA SER A 26 -6.36 -2.10 -8.26
C SER A 26 -5.87 -3.54 -8.08
N LEU A 27 -5.97 -4.10 -6.87
CA LEU A 27 -5.68 -5.51 -6.61
C LEU A 27 -6.70 -6.43 -7.29
N ASN A 28 -7.99 -6.11 -7.19
CA ASN A 28 -9.04 -6.88 -7.88
C ASN A 28 -8.83 -6.89 -9.39
N ASP A 29 -8.44 -5.77 -9.99
CA ASP A 29 -8.13 -5.72 -11.42
C ASP A 29 -6.97 -6.65 -11.81
N ILE A 30 -5.98 -6.84 -10.93
CA ILE A 30 -4.89 -7.81 -11.12
C ILE A 30 -5.41 -9.24 -10.94
N TYR A 31 -6.17 -9.53 -9.88
CA TYR A 31 -6.69 -10.88 -9.62
C TYR A 31 -7.65 -11.38 -10.70
N ASN A 32 -8.38 -10.48 -11.36
CA ASN A 32 -9.27 -10.80 -12.46
C ASN A 32 -8.53 -10.97 -13.80
N ASP A 33 -7.23 -10.63 -13.87
CA ASP A 33 -6.39 -10.79 -15.05
C ASP A 33 -5.63 -12.12 -14.99
N LYS A 34 -6.17 -13.15 -15.65
CA LYS A 34 -5.59 -14.51 -15.62
C LYS A 34 -4.17 -14.56 -16.20
N ASP A 35 -3.89 -13.76 -17.23
CA ASP A 35 -2.59 -13.76 -17.91
C ASP A 35 -1.54 -13.12 -16.99
N LEU A 36 -1.87 -11.97 -16.40
CA LEU A 36 -0.99 -11.32 -15.44
C LEU A 36 -0.74 -12.18 -14.19
N ILE A 37 -1.77 -12.86 -13.67
CA ILE A 37 -1.61 -13.80 -12.55
C ILE A 37 -0.72 -14.98 -12.95
N SER A 38 -0.86 -15.50 -14.16
CA SER A 38 0.01 -16.57 -14.65
C SER A 38 1.46 -16.12 -14.72
N LEU A 39 1.74 -14.89 -15.21
CA LEU A 39 3.09 -14.32 -15.23
C LEU A 39 3.63 -14.15 -13.81
N ILE A 40 2.84 -13.61 -12.88
CA ILE A 40 3.24 -13.42 -11.47
C ILE A 40 3.59 -14.75 -10.81
N ASN A 41 2.77 -15.79 -11.01
CA ASN A 41 3.04 -17.12 -10.46
C ASN A 41 4.30 -17.74 -11.08
N LYS A 42 4.45 -17.63 -12.41
CA LYS A 42 5.64 -18.11 -13.11
C LYS A 42 6.92 -17.42 -12.62
N TYR A 43 6.87 -16.10 -12.39
CA TYR A 43 8.01 -15.38 -11.82
C TYR A 43 8.35 -15.85 -10.41
N ARG A 44 7.34 -16.15 -9.56
CA ARG A 44 7.58 -16.69 -8.21
C ARG A 44 8.30 -18.04 -8.21
N GLU A 45 8.09 -18.85 -9.24
CA GLU A 45 8.72 -20.18 -9.36
C GLU A 45 10.10 -20.13 -10.00
N THR A 46 10.31 -19.20 -10.94
CA THR A 46 11.50 -19.19 -11.82
C THR A 46 12.51 -18.10 -11.48
N GLU A 47 12.07 -17.03 -10.81
CA GLU A 47 12.84 -15.79 -10.59
C GLU A 47 13.36 -15.16 -11.90
N ASP A 48 12.76 -15.47 -13.05
CA ASP A 48 13.18 -14.97 -14.36
C ASP A 48 12.95 -13.45 -14.48
N GLU A 49 14.06 -12.70 -14.63
CA GLU A 49 14.06 -11.24 -14.75
C GLU A 49 13.35 -10.74 -16.02
N THR A 50 13.21 -11.55 -17.06
CA THR A 50 12.43 -11.21 -18.26
C THR A 50 10.95 -11.15 -17.93
N ILE A 51 10.44 -12.17 -17.23
CA ILE A 51 9.05 -12.24 -16.77
C ILE A 51 8.76 -11.09 -15.80
N LYS A 52 9.70 -10.80 -14.91
CA LYS A 52 9.60 -9.63 -14.03
C LYS A 52 9.42 -8.35 -14.82
N LYS A 53 10.21 -8.10 -15.87
CA LYS A 53 10.05 -6.89 -16.70
C LYS A 53 8.67 -6.84 -17.35
N GLU A 54 8.15 -7.97 -17.84
CA GLU A 54 6.80 -8.03 -18.41
C GLU A 54 5.73 -7.66 -17.38
N ILE A 55 5.80 -8.21 -16.17
CA ILE A 55 4.89 -7.87 -15.06
C ILE A 55 4.98 -6.37 -14.74
N TYR A 56 6.19 -5.83 -14.62
CA TYR A 56 6.41 -4.44 -14.25
C TYR A 56 6.02 -3.44 -15.35
N ASN A 57 5.91 -3.89 -16.60
CA ASN A 57 5.39 -3.09 -17.72
C ASN A 57 3.87 -3.20 -17.87
N ASN A 58 3.19 -4.08 -17.14
CA ASN A 58 1.74 -4.20 -17.18
C ASN A 58 1.07 -3.01 -16.46
N GLU A 59 0.12 -2.35 -17.12
CA GLU A 59 -0.54 -1.14 -16.60
C GLU A 59 -1.25 -1.35 -15.25
N LYS A 60 -1.91 -2.50 -15.06
CA LYS A 60 -2.63 -2.81 -13.81
C LYS A 60 -1.65 -2.99 -12.66
N PHE A 61 -0.53 -3.67 -12.92
CA PHE A 61 0.53 -3.86 -11.94
C PHE A 61 1.24 -2.56 -11.59
N MET A 62 1.59 -1.75 -12.60
CA MET A 62 2.18 -0.42 -12.40
C MET A 62 1.30 0.47 -11.54
N ARG A 63 -0.02 0.49 -11.82
CA ARG A 63 -0.98 1.27 -11.03
C ARG A 63 -1.04 0.81 -9.57
N TYR A 64 -1.07 -0.50 -9.33
CA TYR A 64 -1.01 -1.04 -7.96
C TYR A 64 0.27 -0.60 -7.25
N LYS A 65 1.45 -0.77 -7.89
CA LYS A 65 2.74 -0.39 -7.31
C LYS A 65 2.84 1.10 -7.02
N ARG A 66 2.24 1.94 -7.85
CA ARG A 66 2.16 3.39 -7.60
C ARG A 66 1.35 3.68 -6.33
N LEU A 67 0.16 3.09 -6.19
CA LEU A 67 -0.69 3.27 -5.00
C LEU A 67 0.00 2.74 -3.72
N GLU A 68 0.70 1.61 -3.82
CA GLU A 68 1.50 1.07 -2.72
C GLU A 68 2.61 2.05 -2.29
N ASN A 69 3.36 2.60 -3.25
CA ASN A 69 4.39 3.60 -2.96
C ASN A 69 3.81 4.89 -2.35
N GLU A 70 2.71 5.40 -2.87
CA GLU A 70 2.02 6.57 -2.32
C GLU A 70 1.58 6.32 -0.87
N THR A 71 1.10 5.12 -0.56
CA THR A 71 0.73 4.69 0.79
C THR A 71 1.95 4.64 1.72
N ASN A 72 3.05 4.04 1.27
CA ASN A 72 4.28 3.97 2.06
C ASN A 72 4.82 5.38 2.38
N LEU A 73 4.79 6.30 1.43
CA LEU A 73 5.18 7.69 1.65
C LEU A 73 4.27 8.40 2.66
N LEU A 74 2.96 8.13 2.63
CA LEU A 74 2.03 8.68 3.60
C LEU A 74 2.34 8.17 5.01
N ILE A 75 2.57 6.86 5.17
CA ILE A 75 2.95 6.25 6.45
C ILE A 75 4.25 6.87 6.98
N MET A 76 5.25 7.04 6.12
CA MET A 76 6.51 7.69 6.50
C MET A 76 6.28 9.13 7.00
N LYS A 77 5.42 9.91 6.33
CA LYS A 77 5.09 11.28 6.74
C LYS A 77 4.33 11.30 8.08
N LEU A 78 3.38 10.40 8.28
CA LEU A 78 2.65 10.28 9.54
C LEU A 78 3.58 9.93 10.70
N ASN A 79 4.47 8.94 10.51
CA ASN A 79 5.45 8.57 11.52
C ASN A 79 6.37 9.74 11.89
N LYS A 80 6.78 10.55 10.89
CA LYS A 80 7.55 11.77 11.13
C LYS A 80 6.77 12.78 11.97
N ILE A 81 5.51 13.04 11.64
CA ILE A 81 4.65 13.97 12.40
C ILE A 81 4.48 13.50 13.84
N PHE A 82 4.18 12.22 14.06
CA PHE A 82 4.01 11.68 15.42
C PHE A 82 5.30 11.79 16.24
N LYS A 83 6.46 11.55 15.63
CA LYS A 83 7.75 11.74 16.28
C LYS A 83 7.97 13.20 16.71
N GLU A 84 7.71 14.15 15.81
CA GLU A 84 7.86 15.59 16.10
C GLU A 84 6.91 16.09 17.19
N ILE A 85 5.70 15.54 17.29
CA ILE A 85 4.77 15.87 18.39
C ILE A 85 5.32 15.33 19.71
N GLY A 86 5.74 14.06 19.75
CA GLY A 86 6.29 13.46 20.98
C GLY A 86 7.54 14.17 21.50
N GLU A 87 8.46 14.58 20.61
CA GLU A 87 9.67 15.33 21.00
C GLU A 87 9.36 16.74 21.56
N ARG A 88 8.23 17.36 21.18
CA ARG A 88 7.81 18.66 21.73
C ARG A 88 7.18 18.55 23.11
N ASP A 89 6.54 17.42 23.40
CA ASP A 89 5.92 17.17 24.71
C ASP A 89 6.96 16.72 25.76
N GLU A 90 8.11 16.17 25.36
CA GLU A 90 9.21 15.82 26.29
C GLU A 90 10.14 17.00 26.65
N ASN A 91 10.15 18.07 25.85
CA ASN A 91 11.02 19.25 26.04
C ASN A 91 10.29 20.47 26.65
N ASN A 92 9.05 20.29 27.12
CA ASN A 92 8.25 21.26 27.89
C ASN A 92 7.94 20.69 29.28
#